data_AF-A0A354YDR0-F1
#
_entry.id   AF-A0A354YDR0-F1
#
_cell.length_a   1.000
_cell.length_b   1.000
_cell.length_c   1.000
_cell.angle_alpha   90.00
_cell.angle_beta   90.00
_cell.angle_gamma   90.00
#
_symmetry.space_group_name_H-M   'P 1'
#
loop_
_entity.id
_entity.type
_entity.pdbx_description
1 polymer ?
#
loop_
_entity_poly.entity_id
_entity_poly.type
_entity_poly.pdbx_seq_one_letter_code
_entity_poly.pdbx_strand_id
1 'polypeptide(L)' 'ARAQAEGYFAEEIVPVRVAQRKGETVVAYDEHPRPDTTLEALARLKGVNG' A
#
# COMPACT_ATOMS: atom_id res chain seq x y z
N ALA A 1 -4.70 2.63 -7.07
CA ALA A 1 -3.88 3.62 -6.35
C ALA A 1 -4.27 5.08 -6.63
N ARG A 2 -5.15 5.39 -7.59
CA ARG A 2 -5.52 6.78 -7.92
C ARG A 2 -6.07 7.59 -6.72
N ALA A 3 -7.03 7.04 -5.98
CA ALA A 3 -7.59 7.71 -4.79
C ALA A 3 -6.53 8.07 -3.74
N GLN A 4 -5.57 7.17 -3.49
CA GLN A 4 -4.44 7.42 -2.60
C GLN A 4 -3.50 8.51 -3.15
N ALA A 5 -3.21 8.50 -4.45
CA ALA A 5 -2.38 9.53 -5.10
C ALA A 5 -3.05 10.92 -5.12
N GLU A 6 -4.38 10.95 -5.18
CA GLU A 6 -5.20 12.17 -5.08
C GLU A 6 -5.41 12.61 -3.62
N GLY A 7 -4.85 11.90 -2.64
CA GLY A 7 -4.94 12.25 -1.23
C GLY A 7 -6.31 12.00 -0.59
N TYR A 8 -7.22 11.31 -1.29
CA TYR A 8 -8.59 11.08 -0.82
C TYR A 8 -8.63 10.40 0.57
N PHE A 9 -7.74 9.44 0.81
CA PHE A 9 -7.69 8.72 2.10
C PHE A 9 -6.94 9.46 3.21
N ALA A 10 -6.26 10.58 2.90
CA ALA A 10 -5.45 11.28 3.89
C ALA A 10 -6.29 11.91 5.03
N GLU A 11 -7.56 12.22 4.75
CA GLU A 11 -8.50 12.79 5.74
C GLU A 11 -9.08 11.74 6.69
N GLU A 12 -9.13 10.46 6.29
CA GLU A 12 -9.69 9.36 7.10
C GLU A 12 -8.64 8.53 7.83
N ILE A 13 -7.39 8.49 7.34
CA ILE A 13 -6.31 7.70 7.94
C ILE A 13 -5.68 8.46 9.12
N VAL A 14 -5.74 7.88 10.31
CA VAL A 14 -4.97 8.32 11.48
C VAL A 14 -3.56 7.72 11.41
N PRO A 15 -2.48 8.54 11.36
CA PRO A 15 -1.12 8.02 11.28
C PRO A 15 -0.72 7.21 12.53
N VAL A 16 -0.09 6.06 12.32
CA VAL A 16 0.42 5.20 13.38
C VAL A 16 1.92 5.40 13.52
N ARG A 17 2.38 5.74 14.72
CA ARG A 17 3.80 5.85 15.04
C ARG A 17 4.32 4.53 15.59
N VAL A 18 5.43 4.06 15.04
CA VAL A 18 6.07 2.80 15.39
C VAL A 18 7.49 3.07 15.88
N ALA A 19 7.73 2.82 17.16
CA ALA A 19 9.06 2.92 17.74
C ALA A 19 9.96 1.78 17.24
N GLN A 20 11.20 2.10 16.93
CA GLN A 20 12.24 1.18 16.50
C GLN A 20 13.52 1.42 17.30
N ARG A 21 14.45 0.45 17.27
CA ARG A 21 15.72 0.55 18.03
C ARG A 21 16.54 1.81 17.70
N LYS A 22 16.42 2.34 16.48
CA LYS A 22 17.18 3.50 16.00
C LYS A 22 16.31 4.73 15.67
N GLY A 23 15.09 4.81 16.19
CA GLY A 23 14.22 5.97 15.98
C GLY A 23 12.74 5.61 15.89
N GLU A 24 11.97 6.43 15.19
CA GLU A 24 10.53 6.27 15.00
C GLU A 24 10.20 6.26 13.51
N THR A 25 9.24 5.44 13.10
CA THR A 25 8.67 5.43 11.74
C THR A 25 7.18 5.71 11.83
N VAL A 26 6.64 6.45 10.88
CA VAL A 26 5.21 6.77 10.82
C VAL A 26 4.60 6.05 9.62
N VAL A 27 3.53 5.28 9.88
CA VAL A 27 2.72 4.63 8.86
C VAL A 27 1.45 5.47 8.67
N ALA A 28 1.27 6.03 7.47
CA ALA A 28 0.19 6.99 7.18
C ALA A 28 -0.55 6.69 5.86
N TYR A 29 -0.20 5.59 5.19
CA TYR A 29 -0.72 5.24 3.87
C TYR A 29 -0.96 3.74 3.78
N ASP A 30 -1.93 3.34 2.97
CA ASP A 30 -2.13 1.93 2.64
C ASP A 30 -0.93 1.38 1.88
N GLU A 31 -0.37 0.27 2.38
CA GLU A 31 0.81 -0.39 1.81
C GLU A 31 0.45 -1.34 0.66
N HIS A 32 -0.76 -1.90 0.66
CA HIS A 32 -1.15 -2.99 -0.23
C HIS A 32 -1.33 -2.64 -1.71
N PRO A 33 -1.84 -1.44 -2.09
CA PRO A 33 -2.05 -1.11 -3.50
C PRO A 33 -0.75 -1.21 -4.32
N ARG A 34 -0.80 -1.99 -5.40
CA ARG A 34 0.29 -2.12 -6.38
C ARG A 34 -0.01 -1.21 -7.58
N PRO A 35 0.47 0.05 -7.61
CA PRO A 35 0.12 1.02 -8.66
C PRO A 35 0.56 0.57 -10.06
N ASP A 36 1.64 -0.21 -10.15
CA ASP A 36 2.23 -0.68 -11.41
C ASP A 36 1.60 -2.00 -11.92
N THR A 37 0.45 -2.40 -11.37
CA THR A 37 -0.24 -3.64 -11.79
C THR A 37 -0.74 -3.52 -13.22
N THR A 38 -0.36 -4.46 -14.09
CA THR A 38 -0.84 -4.56 -15.48
C THR A 38 -1.55 -5.89 -15.76
N LEU A 39 -2.33 -5.96 -16.85
CA LEU A 39 -3.01 -7.19 -17.26
C LEU A 39 -2.02 -8.32 -17.59
N GLU A 40 -0.90 -8.00 -18.23
CA GLU A 40 0.14 -8.95 -18.58
C GLU A 40 0.82 -9.52 -17.33
N ALA A 41 1.04 -8.68 -16.31
CA ALA A 41 1.60 -9.12 -15.03
C ALA A 41 0.62 -10.05 -14.30
N LEU A 42 -0.68 -9.72 -14.30
CA LEU A 42 -1.73 -10.55 -13.69
C LEU A 42 -1.86 -11.91 -14.40
N ALA A 43 -1.80 -11.94 -15.72
CA ALA A 43 -1.93 -13.17 -16.52
C ALA A 43 -0.81 -14.19 -16.26
N ARG A 44 0.34 -13.74 -15.72
CA ARG A 44 1.49 -14.60 -15.38
C ARG A 44 1.41 -15.19 -13.98
N LEU A 45 0.46 -14.78 -13.15
CA LEU A 45 0.31 -15.32 -11.80
C LEU A 45 -0.06 -16.79 -11.85
N LYS A 46 0.54 -17.59 -10.95
CA LYS A 46 0.16 -18.99 -10.77
C LYS A 46 -1.21 -19.08 -10.08
N GLY A 47 -1.97 -20.11 -10.40
CA GLY A 47 -3.21 -20.42 -9.68
C GLY A 47 -2.92 -20.64 -8.19
N VAL A 48 -3.79 -20.13 -7.32
CA VAL A 48 -3.58 -20.15 -5.86
C VAL A 48 -3.56 -21.58 -5.29
N ASN A 49 -4.31 -22.49 -5.92
CA ASN A 49 -4.44 -23.90 -5.51
C ASN A 49 -3.68 -24.87 -6.44
N GLY A 50 -2.69 -24.36 -7.19
CA GLY A 50 -1.88 -25.16 -8.11
C GLY A 50 -0.85 -26.04 -7.41
#